data_AF-A0A843J478-F1
#
_entry.id   AF-A0A843J478-F1
#
_cell.length_a   1.000
_cell.length_b   1.000
_cell.length_c   1.000
_cell.angle_alpha   90.00
_cell.angle_beta   90.00
_cell.angle_gamma   90.00
#
_symmetry.space_group_name_H-M   'P 1'
#
loop_
_entity.id
_entity.type
_entity.pdbx_description
1 polymer ?
#
loop_
_entity_poly.entity_id
_entity_poly.type
_entity_poly.pdbx_seq_one_letter_code
_entity_poly.pdbx_strand_id
1 'polypeptide(L)'
;HVGSIGPWSPERTMWTVAQAGQMGYHKRTEFNKKVLKIGDVSEVDAVNPDGGFIRYGLVKNDYVLVKGSVPGPTKRLVILRQAIRPKKADEAAPQIEFISTASKQGV
;
A
#
# COMPACT_ATOMS: atom_id res chain seq x y z
N HIS A 1 -14.78 18.16 -18.50
CA HIS A 1 -15.28 19.53 -18.27
C HIS A 1 -16.46 19.42 -17.30
N VAL A 2 -16.54 20.27 -16.27
CA VAL A 2 -17.67 20.25 -15.32
C VAL A 2 -18.85 20.95 -15.98
N GLY A 3 -20.06 20.37 -15.89
CA GLY A 3 -21.26 20.89 -16.54
C GLY A 3 -21.83 22.13 -15.84
N SER A 4 -22.64 21.92 -14.80
CA SER A 4 -23.18 23.02 -13.98
C SER A 4 -22.39 23.18 -12.68
N ILE A 5 -22.03 24.43 -12.34
CA ILE A 5 -21.18 24.80 -11.19
C ILE A 5 -22.03 25.24 -9.98
N GLY A 6 -23.34 25.43 -10.16
CA GLY A 6 -24.27 25.76 -9.07
C GLY A 6 -25.61 26.34 -9.56
N PRO A 7 -26.59 26.47 -8.65
CA PRO A 7 -27.84 27.18 -8.91
C PRO A 7 -27.65 28.71 -8.87
N TRP A 8 -28.69 29.47 -9.25
CA TRP A 8 -28.68 30.94 -9.21
C TRP A 8 -28.45 31.49 -7.79
N SER A 9 -29.14 30.92 -6.80
CA SER A 9 -29.01 31.29 -5.38
C SER A 9 -28.58 30.06 -4.58
N PRO A 10 -27.49 30.10 -3.80
CA PRO A 10 -26.62 31.26 -3.50
C PRO A 10 -25.75 31.68 -4.68
N GLU A 11 -25.49 32.99 -4.80
CA GLU A 11 -24.68 33.61 -5.87
C GLU A 11 -23.16 33.37 -5.68
N ARG A 12 -22.79 32.13 -5.37
CA ARG A 12 -21.40 31.70 -5.23
C ARG A 12 -21.28 30.20 -5.48
N THR A 13 -20.14 29.80 -6.04
CA THR A 13 -19.80 28.38 -6.17
C THR A 13 -19.65 27.76 -4.79
N MET A 14 -20.33 26.64 -4.56
CA MET A 14 -20.16 25.90 -3.32
C MET A 14 -18.80 25.18 -3.29
N TRP A 15 -18.16 25.13 -2.12
CA TRP A 15 -16.86 24.45 -1.94
C TRP A 15 -16.94 22.93 -2.16
N THR A 16 -18.15 22.36 -2.11
CA THR A 16 -18.42 20.95 -2.40
C THR A 16 -18.38 20.62 -3.89
N VAL A 17 -18.40 21.64 -4.77
CA VAL A 17 -18.36 21.45 -6.22
C VAL A 17 -16.96 20.96 -6.62
N ALA A 18 -16.90 19.88 -7.40
CA ALA A 18 -15.64 19.33 -7.88
C ALA A 18 -14.91 20.34 -8.77
N GLN A 19 -13.68 20.67 -8.38
CA GLN A 19 -12.79 21.54 -9.14
C GLN A 19 -11.48 20.82 -9.46
N ALA A 20 -10.79 21.29 -10.50
CA ALA A 20 -9.43 20.83 -10.79
C ALA A 20 -8.50 21.28 -9.67
N GLY A 21 -7.56 20.42 -9.29
CA GLY A 21 -6.64 20.70 -8.20
C GLY A 21 -5.61 19.59 -8.05
N GLN A 22 -4.85 19.64 -6.96
CA GLN A 22 -3.83 18.64 -6.67
C GLN A 22 -4.44 17.25 -6.51
N MET A 23 -3.93 16.29 -7.29
CA MET A 23 -4.28 14.88 -7.18
C MET A 23 -3.00 14.07 -6.88
N GLY A 24 -2.93 13.49 -5.67
CA GLY A 24 -1.83 12.62 -5.27
C GLY A 24 -0.90 13.26 -4.23
N TYR A 25 0.06 12.48 -3.74
CA TYR A 25 0.96 12.86 -2.65
C TYR A 25 0.27 13.17 -1.29
N HIS A 26 -1.01 12.85 -1.13
CA HIS A 26 -1.73 13.07 0.12
C HIS A 26 -1.27 12.10 1.22
N LYS A 27 -1.25 12.57 2.48
CA LYS A 27 -1.03 11.72 3.65
C LYS A 27 -2.27 10.85 3.89
N ARG A 28 -2.10 9.54 3.86
CA ARG A 28 -3.17 8.55 4.11
C ARG A 28 -2.75 7.62 5.23
N THR A 29 -3.74 7.12 5.97
CA THR A 29 -3.55 6.10 7.01
C THR A 29 -4.51 4.96 6.71
N GLU A 30 -3.99 3.76 6.51
CA GLU A 30 -4.77 2.55 6.33
C GLU A 30 -4.72 1.71 7.61
N PHE A 31 -5.86 1.13 8.00
CA PHE A 31 -5.99 0.38 9.23
C PHE A 31 -6.12 -1.12 8.96
N ASN A 32 -5.73 -1.94 9.95
CA ASN A 32 -6.04 -3.37 10.01
C ASN A 32 -5.52 -4.18 8.81
N LYS A 33 -4.29 -3.88 8.37
CA LYS A 33 -3.56 -4.72 7.42
C LYS A 33 -2.98 -5.92 8.14
N LYS A 34 -3.22 -7.12 7.62
CA LYS A 34 -2.68 -8.37 8.18
C LYS A 34 -1.22 -8.51 7.75
N VAL A 35 -0.35 -8.77 8.71
CA VAL A 35 1.03 -9.20 8.46
C VAL A 35 0.99 -10.69 8.16
N LEU A 36 1.57 -11.09 7.04
CA LEU A 36 1.63 -12.48 6.58
C LEU A 36 2.88 -13.18 7.10
N LYS A 37 4.03 -12.50 7.00
CA LYS A 37 5.32 -13.01 7.42
C LYS A 37 6.20 -11.88 7.90
N ILE A 38 6.99 -12.14 8.93
CA ILE A 38 8.15 -11.35 9.32
C ILE A 38 9.34 -12.26 9.03
N GLY A 39 10.26 -11.81 8.18
CA GLY A 39 11.42 -12.59 7.77
C GLY A 39 12.70 -11.84 8.09
N ASP A 40 13.70 -12.61 8.51
CA ASP A 40 15.04 -12.11 8.82
C ASP A 40 15.93 -12.16 7.57
N VAL A 41 17.13 -11.58 7.67
CA VAL A 41 18.15 -11.58 6.60
C VAL A 41 18.41 -12.97 6.01
N SER A 42 18.32 -14.04 6.80
CA SER A 42 18.56 -15.43 6.35
C SER A 42 17.52 -15.95 5.36
N GLU A 43 16.32 -15.38 5.34
CA GLU A 43 15.19 -15.85 4.50
C GLU A 43 14.92 -14.94 3.29
N VAL A 44 15.85 -14.03 3.00
CA VAL A 44 15.70 -13.00 1.96
C VAL A 44 15.64 -13.60 0.55
N ASP A 45 16.39 -14.68 0.30
CA ASP A 45 16.42 -15.35 -1.00
C ASP A 45 15.08 -16.01 -1.36
N ALA A 46 14.25 -16.33 -0.37
CA ALA A 46 12.92 -16.91 -0.61
C ALA A 46 11.89 -15.88 -1.10
N VAL A 47 12.20 -14.58 -1.03
CA VAL A 47 11.25 -13.49 -1.35
C VAL A 47 11.69 -12.66 -2.54
N ASN A 48 12.99 -12.54 -2.79
CA ASN A 48 13.48 -11.80 -3.94
C ASN A 48 13.06 -12.49 -5.24
N PRO A 49 12.32 -11.80 -6.13
CA PRO A 49 12.02 -12.38 -7.44
C PRO A 49 13.26 -12.39 -8.33
N ASP A 50 13.25 -13.21 -9.38
CA ASP A 50 14.29 -13.25 -10.39
C ASP A 50 14.45 -11.85 -11.02
N GLY A 51 15.67 -11.29 -10.97
CA GLY A 51 15.95 -9.92 -11.41
C GLY A 51 15.55 -8.81 -10.42
N GLY A 52 15.03 -9.16 -9.25
CA GLY A 52 14.71 -8.25 -8.15
C GLY A 52 13.42 -7.45 -8.34
N PHE A 53 13.05 -6.68 -7.31
CA PHE A 53 11.84 -5.86 -7.33
C PHE A 53 12.00 -4.66 -8.27
N ILE A 54 11.01 -4.43 -9.13
CA ILE A 54 10.99 -3.31 -10.08
C ILE A 54 11.19 -1.98 -9.35
N ARG A 55 12.17 -1.19 -9.81
CA ARG A 55 12.55 0.13 -9.25
C ARG A 55 13.09 0.07 -7.81
N TYR A 56 13.25 -1.11 -7.20
CA TYR A 56 13.90 -1.29 -5.90
C TYR A 56 15.23 -2.03 -6.00
N GLY A 57 15.23 -3.21 -6.62
CA GLY A 57 16.35 -4.16 -6.63
C GLY A 57 16.11 -5.31 -5.64
N LEU A 58 17.18 -5.84 -5.09
CA LEU A 58 17.14 -6.93 -4.11
C LEU A 58 16.92 -6.39 -2.70
N VAL A 59 16.05 -7.05 -1.94
CA VAL A 59 15.97 -6.90 -0.49
C VAL A 59 17.22 -7.58 0.10
N LYS A 60 17.82 -6.99 1.14
CA LYS A 60 19.03 -7.50 1.81
C LYS A 60 18.93 -7.55 3.32
N ASN A 61 17.88 -6.96 3.87
CA ASN A 61 17.66 -6.81 5.32
C ASN A 61 16.35 -7.50 5.69
N ASP A 62 16.05 -7.50 6.99
CA ASP A 62 14.77 -7.96 7.53
C ASP A 62 13.60 -7.30 6.79
N TYR A 63 12.55 -8.07 6.59
CA TYR A 63 11.42 -7.68 5.78
C TYR A 63 10.10 -8.14 6.40
N VAL A 64 9.02 -7.46 5.97
CA VAL A 64 7.66 -7.78 6.40
C VAL A 64 6.79 -7.93 5.16
N LEU A 65 6.07 -9.05 5.07
CA LEU A 65 5.06 -9.28 4.06
C LEU A 65 3.70 -8.82 4.59
N VAL A 66 3.10 -7.84 3.91
CA VAL A 66 1.80 -7.27 4.29
C VAL A 66 0.75 -7.66 3.26
N LYS A 67 -0.44 -8.04 3.72
CA LYS A 67 -1.56 -8.38 2.84
C LYS A 67 -2.08 -7.14 2.11
N GLY A 68 -2.10 -7.21 0.77
CA GLY A 68 -2.72 -6.22 -0.11
C GLY A 68 -1.79 -5.05 -0.47
N SER A 69 -2.37 -3.91 -0.83
CA SER A 69 -1.62 -2.71 -1.20
C SER A 69 -1.22 -1.85 0.01
N VAL A 70 -0.19 -1.03 -0.20
CA VAL A 70 0.31 -0.02 0.74
C VAL A 70 0.37 1.33 0.01
N PRO A 71 -0.03 2.44 0.65
CA PRO A 71 -0.07 3.74 -0.01
C PRO A 71 1.35 4.25 -0.32
N GLY A 72 1.58 4.60 -1.59
CA GLY A 72 2.81 5.20 -2.07
C GLY A 72 3.54 4.34 -3.11
N PRO A 73 4.46 4.95 -3.86
CA PRO A 73 5.31 4.22 -4.81
C PRO A 73 6.41 3.43 -4.09
N THR A 74 7.04 2.51 -4.82
CA THR A 74 8.27 1.81 -4.41
C THR A 74 9.33 2.79 -3.88
N LYS A 75 10.10 2.39 -2.86
CA LYS A 75 11.11 3.20 -2.13
C LYS A 75 10.58 4.30 -1.20
N ARG A 76 9.26 4.53 -1.13
CA ARG A 76 8.72 5.49 -0.16
C ARG A 76 8.74 4.90 1.26
N LEU A 77 9.12 5.72 2.23
CA LEU A 77 9.05 5.36 3.65
C LEU A 77 7.60 5.10 4.06
N VAL A 78 7.38 3.98 4.74
CA VAL A 78 6.09 3.58 5.32
C VAL A 78 6.25 3.44 6.83
N ILE A 79 5.32 4.04 7.58
CA ILE A 79 5.30 3.95 9.04
C ILE A 79 4.28 2.89 9.44
N LEU A 80 4.73 1.84 10.12
CA LEU A 80 3.86 0.83 10.73
C LEU A 80 3.56 1.23 12.18
N ARG A 81 2.30 1.07 12.59
CA ARG A 81 1.86 1.30 13.97
C ARG A 81 0.95 0.16 14.40
N GLN A 82 1.03 -0.21 15.68
CA GLN A 82 0.07 -1.13 16.28
C GLN A 82 -1.38 -0.63 16.09
N ALA A 83 -2.31 -1.57 15.95
CA ALA A 83 -3.70 -1.28 15.67
C ALA A 83 -4.39 -0.64 16.89
N ILE A 84 -4.93 0.57 16.72
CA ILE A 84 -5.77 1.21 17.75
C ILE A 84 -7.09 0.45 17.93
N ARG A 85 -7.64 -0.10 16.83
CA ARG A 85 -8.92 -0.82 16.81
C ARG A 85 -8.68 -2.24 16.28
N PRO A 86 -8.15 -3.14 17.12
CA PRO A 86 -7.89 -4.51 16.71
C PRO A 86 -9.22 -5.19 16.37
N LYS A 87 -9.29 -5.83 15.20
CA LYS A 87 -10.33 -6.82 14.95
C LYS A 87 -10.03 -8.05 15.81
N LYS A 88 -11.05 -8.84 16.15
CA LYS A 88 -10.83 -10.18 16.73
C LYS A 88 -9.80 -10.89 15.84
N ALA A 89 -8.67 -11.25 16.42
CA ALA A 89 -7.61 -11.92 15.68
C ALA A 89 -8.14 -13.28 15.22
N ASP A 90 -7.85 -13.65 13.97
CA ASP A 90 -7.93 -15.06 13.60
C ASP A 90 -6.92 -15.80 14.48
N GLU A 91 -7.34 -16.85 15.19
CA GLU A 91 -6.47 -17.56 16.14
C GLU A 91 -5.26 -18.22 15.46
N ALA A 92 -5.34 -18.50 14.16
CA ALA A 92 -4.29 -19.16 13.41
C ALA A 92 -3.34 -18.17 12.70
N ALA A 93 -2.03 -18.39 12.92
CA ALA A 93 -1.01 -17.82 12.07
C ALA A 93 -1.23 -18.29 10.62
N PRO A 94 -1.11 -17.39 9.63
CA PRO A 94 -1.30 -17.76 8.23
C PRO A 94 -0.19 -18.73 7.79
N GLN A 95 -0.57 -19.91 7.29
CA GLN A 95 0.36 -20.82 6.65
C GLN A 95 0.58 -20.34 5.21
N ILE A 96 1.85 -20.07 4.85
CA ILE A 96 2.23 -19.64 3.50
C ILE A 96 2.84 -20.85 2.80
N GLU A 97 2.09 -21.45 1.89
CA GLU A 97 2.55 -22.63 1.12
C GLU A 97 3.51 -22.24 0.00
N PHE A 98 3.28 -21.09 -0.65
CA PHE A 98 4.05 -20.67 -1.82
C PHE A 98 4.21 -19.16 -1.89
N ILE A 99 5.42 -18.72 -2.25
CA ILE A 99 5.75 -17.32 -2.57
C ILE A 99 6.26 -17.30 -4.01
N SER A 100 5.64 -16.48 -4.86
CA SER A 100 6.07 -16.33 -6.25
C SER A 100 7.34 -15.49 -6.33
N THR A 101 8.46 -16.13 -6.67
CA THR A 101 9.75 -15.50 -7.00
C THR A 101 9.96 -15.30 -8.50
N ALA A 102 8.94 -15.56 -9.34
CA ALA A 102 9.04 -15.28 -10.77
C ALA A 102 9.27 -13.79 -11.04
N SER A 103 10.14 -13.49 -12.02
CA SER A 103 10.39 -12.12 -12.49
C SER A 103 9.10 -11.34 -12.74
N LYS A 104 9.09 -10.08 -12.33
CA LYS A 104 7.98 -9.14 -12.59
C LYS A 104 8.29 -8.16 -13.73
N GLN A 105 9.54 -8.15 -14.21
CA GLN A 105 9.91 -7.45 -15.44
C GLN A 105 9.30 -8.26 -16.59
N GLY A 106 8.51 -7.60 -17.44
CA GLY A 106 7.54 -8.19 -18.38
C GLY A 106 7.90 -9.57 -18.96
N VAL A 107 6.87 -10.41 -19.14
CA VAL A 107 6.94 -11.54 -20.07
C VAL A 107 7.12 -11.00 -21.49
#